data_AF-A0A699ZMJ8-F1
#
_entry.id   AF-A0A699ZMJ8-F1
#
_cell.length_a   1.000
_cell.length_b   1.000
_cell.length_c   1.000
_cell.angle_alpha   90.00
_cell.angle_beta   90.00
_cell.angle_gamma   90.00
#
_symmetry.space_group_name_H-M   'P 1'
#
loop_
_entity.id
_entity.type
_entity.pdbx_description
1 polymer ?
#
loop_
_entity_poly.entity_id
_entity_poly.type
_entity_poly.pdbx_seq_one_letter_code
_entity_poly.pdbx_strand_id
1 'polypeptide(L)'
;TDKQRIIWAYKILFLDVLFPLSVERIIFVDSDQVVRTDLAELYHMDIKGAPYAYTPFCDNNKEMDEFRFWKGGFWRGHLQGLPYHISALYLVDLRVIL
;
A
#
# COMPACT_ATOMS: atom_id res chain seq x y z
N THR A 1 6.69 -7.04 -23.78
CA THR A 1 6.60 -6.61 -22.37
C THR A 1 5.15 -6.37 -22.02
N ASP A 2 4.69 -6.90 -20.91
CA ASP A 2 3.30 -6.78 -20.46
C ASP A 2 3.04 -5.36 -19.91
N LYS A 3 2.11 -4.62 -20.54
CA LYS A 3 1.77 -3.25 -20.14
C LYS A 3 1.25 -3.19 -18.71
N GLN A 4 0.53 -4.20 -18.25
CA GLN A 4 -0.01 -4.24 -16.89
C GLN A 4 1.11 -4.28 -15.85
N ARG A 5 2.16 -5.06 -16.11
CA ARG A 5 3.33 -5.13 -15.23
C ARG A 5 4.10 -3.81 -15.17
N ILE A 6 4.15 -3.07 -16.28
CA ILE A 6 4.76 -1.73 -16.30
C ILE A 6 3.96 -0.79 -15.41
N ILE A 7 2.63 -0.76 -15.53
CA ILE A 7 1.77 0.08 -14.68
C ILE A 7 2.03 -0.22 -13.20
N TRP A 8 2.08 -1.49 -12.82
CA TRP A 8 2.37 -1.88 -11.43
C TRP A 8 3.78 -1.49 -10.96
N ALA A 9 4.78 -1.56 -11.84
CA ALA A 9 6.12 -1.10 -11.51
C ALA A 9 6.15 0.41 -11.22
N TYR A 10 5.44 1.23 -12.01
CA TYR A 10 5.36 2.67 -11.78
C TYR A 10 4.66 3.05 -10.47
N LYS A 11 3.79 2.18 -9.94
CA LYS A 11 3.17 2.38 -8.62
C LYS A 11 4.17 2.30 -7.46
N ILE A 12 5.37 1.73 -7.63
CA ILE A 12 6.26 1.45 -6.49
C ILE A 12 7.74 1.75 -6.73
N LEU A 13 8.26 1.52 -7.94
CA LEU A 13 9.71 1.55 -8.18
C LEU A 13 10.31 2.94 -8.34
N PHE A 14 9.49 3.96 -8.62
CA PHE A 14 9.97 5.29 -8.99
C PHE A 14 9.47 6.38 -8.04
N LEU A 15 8.95 6.03 -6.86
CA LEU A 15 8.30 7.00 -5.97
C LEU A 15 9.24 8.13 -5.50
N ASP A 16 10.53 7.87 -5.40
CA ASP A 16 11.59 8.81 -5.03
C ASP A 16 11.95 9.81 -6.14
N VAL A 17 11.89 9.38 -7.41
CA VAL A 17 12.31 10.20 -8.57
C VAL A 17 11.14 10.75 -9.39
N LEU A 18 9.92 10.23 -9.19
CA LEU A 18 8.74 10.62 -9.96
C LEU A 18 8.21 12.01 -9.56
N PHE A 19 8.44 12.43 -8.32
CA PHE A 19 7.93 13.69 -7.77
C PHE A 19 9.06 14.70 -7.54
N PRO A 20 8.78 16.02 -7.66
CA PRO A 20 9.73 17.05 -7.27
C PRO A 20 10.12 16.96 -5.79
N LEU A 21 11.34 17.37 -5.44
CA LEU A 21 11.85 17.37 -4.05
C LEU A 21 11.02 18.22 -3.08
N SER A 22 10.19 19.13 -3.57
CA SER A 22 9.27 19.92 -2.75
C SER A 22 8.03 19.15 -2.29
N VAL A 23 7.78 17.95 -2.82
CA VAL A 23 6.66 17.10 -2.41
C VAL A 23 7.09 16.23 -1.25
N GLU A 24 6.54 16.48 -0.08
CA GLU A 24 6.93 15.76 1.15
C GLU A 24 6.26 14.39 1.30
N ARG A 25 5.03 14.26 0.81
CA ARG A 25 4.17 13.10 1.08
C ARG A 25 3.13 12.97 -0.03
N ILE A 26 2.78 11.73 -0.37
CA ILE A 26 1.73 11.42 -1.35
C ILE A 26 0.79 10.35 -0.80
N ILE A 27 -0.43 10.31 -1.34
CA ILE A 27 -1.37 9.20 -1.16
C ILE A 27 -1.61 8.59 -2.54
N PHE A 28 -1.46 7.28 -2.65
CA PHE A 28 -1.96 6.54 -3.80
C PHE A 28 -3.37 6.05 -3.52
N VAL A 29 -4.28 6.31 -4.44
CA VAL A 29 -5.67 5.84 -4.44
C VAL A 29 -5.91 5.13 -5.77
N ASP A 30 -6.31 3.85 -5.74
CA ASP A 30 -6.61 3.14 -6.99
C ASP A 30 -7.82 3.75 -7.71
N SER A 31 -7.83 3.68 -9.05
CA SER A 31 -8.75 4.46 -9.88
C SER A 31 -10.23 4.06 -9.74
N ASP A 32 -10.50 2.87 -9.20
CA ASP A 32 -11.85 2.34 -8.99
C ASP A 32 -12.41 2.63 -7.59
N GLN A 33 -11.65 3.31 -6.72
CA GLN A 33 -12.08 3.60 -5.36
C GLN A 33 -13.06 4.78 -5.29
N VAL A 34 -14.01 4.69 -4.36
CA VAL A 34 -14.89 5.79 -3.95
C VAL A 34 -14.51 6.21 -2.54
N VAL A 35 -14.07 7.46 -2.38
CA VAL A 35 -13.69 8.02 -1.07
C VAL A 35 -14.86 8.77 -0.47
N ARG A 36 -15.19 8.46 0.79
CA ARG A 36 -16.30 9.08 1.56
C ARG A 36 -15.85 9.80 2.83
N THR A 37 -14.55 9.98 2.99
CA THR A 37 -13.91 10.59 4.17
C THR A 37 -12.92 11.66 3.70
N ASP A 38 -12.49 12.55 4.59
CA ASP A 38 -11.45 13.52 4.29
C ASP A 38 -10.07 12.84 4.17
N LEU A 39 -9.45 12.92 2.99
CA LEU A 39 -8.11 12.38 2.76
C LEU A 39 -7.02 13.12 3.55
N ALA A 40 -7.29 14.33 4.05
CA ALA A 40 -6.36 15.05 4.92
C ALA A 40 -6.10 14.26 6.22
N GLU A 41 -7.08 13.53 6.74
CA GLU A 41 -6.88 12.66 7.91
C GLU A 41 -5.82 11.59 7.64
N LEU A 42 -5.89 10.95 6.46
CA LEU A 42 -4.88 9.99 6.04
C LEU A 42 -3.53 10.68 5.77
N TYR A 43 -3.54 11.85 5.13
CA TYR A 43 -2.33 12.61 4.84
C TYR A 43 -1.59 13.01 6.12
N HIS A 44 -2.29 13.32 7.20
CA HIS A 44 -1.70 13.72 8.48
C HIS A 44 -1.53 12.57 9.48
N MET A 45 -1.85 11.34 9.08
CA MET A 45 -1.68 10.16 9.93
C MET A 45 -0.22 10.03 10.40
N ASP A 46 -0.04 9.77 11.70
CA ASP A 46 1.26 9.41 12.26
C ASP A 46 1.59 7.96 11.92
N ILE A 47 2.51 7.79 10.97
CA ILE A 47 3.01 6.48 10.53
C ILE A 47 4.31 6.08 11.26
N LYS A 48 4.62 6.72 12.40
CA LYS A 48 5.68 6.33 13.35
C LYS A 48 7.07 6.23 12.71
N GLY A 49 7.37 7.17 11.81
CA GLY A 49 8.64 7.21 11.07
C GLY A 49 8.80 6.16 9.97
N ALA A 50 7.75 5.37 9.66
CA ALA A 50 7.77 4.48 8.52
C ALA A 50 7.72 5.29 7.20
N PRO A 51 8.42 4.87 6.13
CA PRO A 51 8.34 5.52 4.82
C PRO A 51 7.01 5.27 4.10
N TYR A 52 6.31 4.18 4.45
CA TYR A 52 5.06 3.77 3.83
C TYR A 52 4.07 3.27 4.87
N ALA A 53 2.77 3.51 4.63
CA ALA A 53 1.69 2.86 5.37
C ALA A 53 0.64 2.29 4.42
N TYR A 54 0.30 1.02 4.64
CA TYR A 54 -0.63 0.26 3.81
C TYR A 54 -1.80 -0.28 4.63
N THR A 55 -2.91 -0.54 3.95
CA THR A 55 -4.07 -1.22 4.56
C THR A 55 -3.88 -2.74 4.51
N PRO A 56 -4.05 -3.47 5.63
CA PRO A 56 -4.01 -4.93 5.62
C PRO A 56 -5.26 -5.53 4.95
N PHE A 57 -5.15 -6.77 4.47
CA PHE A 57 -6.30 -7.50 3.95
C PHE A 57 -7.34 -7.74 5.07
N CYS A 58 -8.63 -7.55 4.78
CA CYS A 58 -9.71 -7.81 5.72
C CYS A 58 -9.82 -9.30 6.12
N ASP A 59 -9.99 -9.57 7.41
CA ASP A 59 -10.13 -10.92 7.95
C ASP A 59 -11.57 -11.27 8.42
N ASN A 60 -12.50 -10.31 8.34
CA ASN A 60 -13.86 -10.38 8.88
C ASN A 60 -14.82 -11.42 8.24
N ASN A 61 -14.61 -11.83 6.98
CA ASN A 61 -15.44 -12.84 6.33
C ASN A 61 -14.80 -14.25 6.36
N LYS A 62 -15.36 -15.17 7.16
CA LYS A 62 -14.86 -16.55 7.30
C LYS A 62 -15.13 -17.43 6.10
N GLU A 63 -16.21 -17.19 5.35
CA GLU A 63 -16.52 -17.97 4.13
C GLU A 63 -15.44 -17.79 3.06
N MET A 64 -14.67 -16.70 3.14
CA MET A 64 -13.58 -16.39 2.21
C MET A 64 -12.23 -16.98 2.62
N ASP A 65 -12.13 -17.68 3.76
CA ASP A 65 -10.83 -18.15 4.29
C ASP A 65 -10.06 -19.06 3.32
N GLU A 66 -10.76 -19.86 2.52
CA GLU A 66 -10.15 -20.75 1.53
C GLU A 66 -9.41 -20.00 0.41
N PHE A 67 -9.82 -18.76 0.10
CA PHE A 67 -9.18 -17.92 -0.92
C PHE A 67 -8.00 -17.11 -0.36
N ARG A 68 -7.77 -17.13 0.95
CA ARG A 68 -6.72 -16.36 1.61
C ARG A 68 -5.38 -17.08 1.51
N PHE A 69 -4.82 -17.10 0.31
CA PHE A 69 -3.56 -17.78 -0.01
C PHE A 69 -2.39 -17.36 0.91
N TRP A 70 -2.40 -16.13 1.45
CA TRP A 70 -1.36 -15.63 2.35
C TRP A 70 -1.38 -16.28 3.75
N LYS A 71 -2.47 -16.93 4.14
CA LYS A 71 -2.58 -17.65 5.43
C LYS A 71 -1.90 -19.02 5.42
N GLY A 72 -1.46 -19.52 4.26
CA GLY A 72 -0.83 -20.84 4.11
C GLY A 72 0.56 -20.80 3.46
N GLY A 73 1.20 -21.97 3.42
CA GLY A 73 2.41 -22.23 2.63
C GLY A 73 3.54 -21.21 2.83
N PHE A 74 4.11 -20.77 1.70
CA PHE A 74 5.23 -19.84 1.64
C PHE A 74 4.92 -18.52 2.36
N TRP A 75 3.78 -17.90 2.07
CA TRP A 75 3.45 -16.58 2.61
C TRP A 75 3.33 -16.57 4.12
N ARG A 76 2.70 -17.59 4.71
CA ARG A 76 2.64 -17.70 6.19
C ARG A 76 4.04 -17.74 6.81
N GLY A 77 4.96 -18.51 6.22
CA GLY A 77 6.34 -18.60 6.71
C GLY A 77 7.13 -17.32 6.47
N HIS A 78 6.96 -16.69 5.31
CA HIS A 78 7.68 -15.48 4.91
C HIS A 78 7.23 -14.25 5.71
N LEU A 79 5.93 -14.12 5.98
CA LEU A 79 5.38 -12.96 6.68
C LEU A 79 5.71 -12.96 8.19
N GLN A 80 6.04 -14.10 8.79
CA GLN A 80 6.48 -14.19 10.20
C GLN A 80 5.54 -13.49 11.20
N GLY A 81 4.22 -13.56 10.97
CA GLY A 81 3.21 -12.91 11.79
C GLY A 81 2.85 -11.48 11.36
N LEU A 82 3.54 -10.92 10.36
CA LEU A 82 3.14 -9.66 9.74
C LEU A 82 1.89 -9.84 8.86
N PRO A 83 1.05 -8.81 8.73
CA PRO A 83 -0.13 -8.89 7.89
C PRO A 83 0.23 -8.82 6.39
N TYR A 84 -0.64 -9.40 5.57
CA TYR A 84 -0.60 -9.24 4.11
C TYR A 84 -1.32 -7.94 3.73
N HIS A 85 -0.61 -7.02 3.08
CA HIS A 85 -1.09 -5.67 2.77
C HIS A 85 -1.62 -5.55 1.33
N ILE A 86 -2.53 -4.60 1.11
CA ILE A 86 -3.17 -4.33 -0.19
C ILE A 86 -2.64 -3.02 -0.80
N SER A 87 -2.22 -3.07 -2.07
CA SER A 87 -1.62 -1.94 -2.81
C SER A 87 -2.62 -1.03 -3.53
N ALA A 88 -3.86 -0.98 -3.04
CA ALA A 88 -4.93 -0.15 -3.59
C ALA A 88 -5.03 1.23 -2.91
N LEU A 89 -4.61 1.34 -1.64
CA LEU A 89 -4.54 2.60 -0.89
C LEU A 89 -3.30 2.57 0.00
N TYR A 90 -2.42 3.57 -0.14
CA TYR A 90 -1.26 3.70 0.74
C TYR A 90 -0.76 5.15 0.82
N LEU A 91 -0.16 5.46 1.97
CA LEU A 91 0.53 6.71 2.25
C LEU A 91 2.04 6.52 2.06
N VAL A 92 2.70 7.52 1.50
CA VAL A 92 4.16 7.55 1.30
C VAL A 92 4.72 8.84 1.90
N ASP A 93 5.65 8.74 2.84
CA ASP A 93 6.45 9.89 3.30
C ASP A 93 7.76 9.95 2.51
N LEU A 94 7.81 10.85 1.53
CA LEU A 94 8.94 10.97 0.62
C LEU A 94 10.19 11.54 1.31
N ARG A 95 10.04 12.27 2.42
CA ARG A 95 11.18 12.80 3.19
C ARG A 95 11.96 11.73 3.95
N VAL A 96 11.34 10.56 4.17
CA VAL A 96 12.00 9.41 4.81
C VAL A 96 12.71 8.56 3.74
N ILE A 97 12.23 8.60 2.50
CA ILE A 97 12.76 7.83 1.38
C ILE A 97 13.98 8.52 0.74
N LEU A 98 13.96 9.85 0.67
CA LEU A 98 15.03 10.72 0.16
C LEU A 98 16.04 11.10 1.24
#